data_AF-A0A1G5S328-F1
#
_entry.id   AF-A0A1G5S328-F1
#
_cell.length_a   1.000
_cell.length_b   1.000
_cell.length_c   1.000
_cell.angle_alpha   90.00
_cell.angle_beta   90.00
_cell.angle_gamma   90.00
#
_symmetry.space_group_name_H-M   'P 1'
#
loop_
_entity.id
_entity.type
_entity.pdbx_description
1 polymer ?
#
loop_
_entity_poly.entity_id
_entity_poly.type
_entity_poly.pdbx_seq_one_letter_code
_entity_poly.pdbx_strand_id
1 'polypeptide(L)'
;MSSIKIALIITTYKREEYLKRNIEMILGTSFFEKSSKYYGCLEVFIVDNASEIRIEESDFIHVFYNKNSGGSGGFQRGLVEVRKSKSDFSHVVFMDDDVTFKDDLFERLYETIENLPEDKKNHPIAGRMFRMDIPNIQWTAAEYWNGGEVGHIGFHLDMSIPENRIDMNNSDGAEYGGWWFCCYPYSFCAKNNILPFFIHCDDVEYGLRCGKQPVIAEGVQVWHEIFATRQTPVISYYDWRNSRIINAMYGYDAGYEAEYKRWKDDITEFHINHDYYNEYMLICAMRDFMKGARWFCHVNSAFWHKHISKEHKNVEIKNKFLWRYVALKMKFRYTSVINSYEKLRGKNEATNIRIPG
;
A
#
# COMPACT_ATOMS: atom_id res chain seq x y z
N MET A 1 -18.35 21.85 -14.28
CA MET A 1 -17.53 20.73 -13.76
C MET A 1 -16.46 21.32 -12.86
N SER A 2 -16.17 20.72 -11.71
CA SER A 2 -15.01 21.10 -10.90
C SER A 2 -13.74 20.89 -11.73
N SER A 3 -12.80 21.83 -11.70
CA SER A 3 -11.52 21.70 -12.39
C SER A 3 -10.77 20.46 -11.87
N ILE A 4 -10.23 19.65 -12.79
CA ILE A 4 -9.46 18.45 -12.44
C ILE A 4 -8.01 18.86 -12.18
N LYS A 5 -7.52 18.58 -10.97
CA LYS A 5 -6.12 18.74 -10.60
C LYS A 5 -5.66 17.57 -9.76
N ILE A 6 -4.56 16.96 -10.15
CA ILE A 6 -4.06 15.70 -9.60
C ILE A 6 -2.78 15.99 -8.79
N ALA A 7 -2.74 15.50 -7.56
CA ALA A 7 -1.50 15.40 -6.78
C ALA A 7 -0.95 13.99 -6.88
N LEU A 8 0.21 13.82 -7.52
CA LEU A 8 0.93 12.55 -7.57
C LEU A 8 1.90 12.45 -6.40
N ILE A 9 1.73 11.47 -5.51
CA ILE A 9 2.65 11.20 -4.41
C ILE A 9 3.53 10.01 -4.80
N ILE A 10 4.84 10.24 -4.84
CA ILE A 10 5.84 9.19 -5.04
C ILE A 10 6.67 9.07 -3.78
N THR A 11 6.81 7.86 -3.25
CA THR A 11 7.71 7.60 -2.11
C THR A 11 8.94 6.88 -2.61
N THR A 12 10.12 7.28 -2.12
CA THR A 12 11.38 6.64 -2.50
C THR A 12 12.27 6.34 -1.31
N TYR A 13 13.07 5.28 -1.43
CA TYR A 13 14.14 4.96 -0.50
C TYR A 13 15.31 4.31 -1.24
N LYS A 14 16.38 5.07 -1.46
CA LYS A 14 17.63 4.61 -2.11
C LYS A 14 17.43 4.04 -3.52
N ARG A 15 16.54 4.66 -4.32
CA ARG A 15 16.20 4.25 -5.69
C ARG A 15 16.18 5.45 -6.64
N GLU A 16 17.20 6.30 -6.53
CA GLU A 16 17.28 7.57 -7.25
C GLU A 16 17.18 7.41 -8.78
N GLU A 17 17.75 6.35 -9.35
CA GLU A 17 17.71 6.10 -10.80
C GLU A 17 16.28 5.86 -11.31
N TYR A 18 15.51 5.01 -10.63
CA TYR A 18 14.11 4.74 -10.96
C TYR A 18 13.26 6.01 -10.85
N LEU A 19 13.44 6.76 -9.75
CA LEU A 19 12.73 8.01 -9.53
C LEU A 19 13.04 9.05 -10.62
N LYS A 20 14.32 9.25 -10.95
CA LYS A 20 14.74 10.22 -12.00
C LYS A 20 14.14 9.88 -13.35
N ARG A 21 14.18 8.59 -13.74
CA ARG A 21 13.53 8.12 -14.97
C ARG A 21 12.04 8.45 -14.99
N ASN A 22 11.34 8.16 -13.89
CA ASN A 22 9.90 8.40 -13.82
C ASN A 22 9.57 9.90 -13.87
N ILE A 23 10.36 10.75 -13.21
CA ILE A 23 10.19 12.22 -13.28
C ILE A 23 10.44 12.73 -14.71
N GLU A 24 11.50 12.27 -15.37
CA GLU A 24 11.78 12.64 -16.77
C GLU A 24 10.60 12.29 -17.69
N MET A 25 10.06 11.07 -17.55
CA MET A 25 8.87 10.66 -18.30
C MET A 25 7.65 11.53 -17.99
N ILE A 26 7.40 11.85 -16.71
CA ILE A 26 6.28 12.71 -16.29
C ILE A 26 6.42 14.12 -16.87
N LEU A 27 7.62 14.72 -16.78
CA LEU A 27 7.88 16.06 -17.30
C LEU A 27 7.78 16.14 -18.83
N GLY A 28 7.93 15.01 -19.53
CA GLY A 28 7.71 14.90 -20.97
C GLY A 28 6.24 14.79 -21.40
N THR A 29 5.29 14.71 -20.45
CA THR A 29 3.85 14.62 -20.75
C THR A 29 3.24 15.97 -21.12
N SER A 30 2.02 15.94 -21.67
CA SER A 30 1.28 17.14 -22.03
C SER A 30 0.84 17.97 -20.82
N PHE A 31 1.09 17.54 -19.57
CA PHE A 31 0.82 18.33 -18.36
C PHE A 31 1.79 19.48 -18.14
N PHE A 32 2.94 19.46 -18.82
CA PHE A 32 4.01 20.45 -18.66
C PHE A 32 4.20 21.32 -19.91
N GLU A 33 3.36 21.13 -20.93
CA GLU A 33 3.32 21.91 -22.16
C GLU A 33 2.29 23.05 -22.06
N LYS A 34 2.71 24.32 -22.11
CA LYS A 34 1.81 25.48 -21.94
C LYS A 34 0.63 25.55 -22.91
N SER A 35 0.75 24.95 -24.09
CA SER A 35 -0.30 24.91 -25.11
C SER A 35 -1.35 23.81 -24.89
N SER A 36 -1.09 22.89 -23.96
CA SER A 36 -1.94 21.73 -23.69
C SER A 36 -3.12 22.07 -22.77
N LYS A 37 -4.24 21.37 -22.95
CA LYS A 37 -5.39 21.44 -22.03
C LYS A 37 -5.08 20.88 -20.64
N TYR A 38 -4.05 20.03 -20.52
CA TYR A 38 -3.63 19.41 -19.26
C TYR A 38 -2.65 20.28 -18.47
N TYR A 39 -2.19 21.40 -19.04
CA TYR A 39 -1.14 22.22 -18.43
C TYR A 39 -1.49 22.65 -17.00
N GLY A 40 -0.63 22.30 -16.04
CA GLY A 40 -0.81 22.65 -14.63
C GLY A 40 -1.89 21.84 -13.89
N CYS A 41 -2.45 20.80 -14.52
CA CYS A 41 -3.41 19.89 -13.90
C CYS A 41 -2.75 18.73 -13.11
N LEU A 42 -1.41 18.69 -13.03
CA LEU A 42 -0.63 17.69 -12.30
C LEU A 42 0.48 18.36 -11.49
N GLU A 43 0.60 18.01 -10.21
CA GLU A 43 1.75 18.33 -9.37
C GLU A 43 2.29 17.05 -8.75
N VAL A 44 3.62 16.94 -8.63
CA VAL A 44 4.33 15.76 -8.11
C VAL A 44 4.93 16.08 -6.75
N PHE A 45 4.60 15.24 -5.76
CA PHE A 45 5.05 15.31 -4.38
C PHE A 45 5.95 14.09 -4.12
N ILE A 46 7.25 14.34 -4.08
CA ILE A 46 8.27 13.32 -3.88
C ILE A 46 8.63 13.28 -2.40
N VAL A 47 8.46 12.12 -1.78
CA VAL A 47 8.86 11.89 -0.39
C VAL A 47 10.07 10.97 -0.35
N ASP A 48 11.21 11.52 0.03
CA ASP A 48 12.45 10.78 0.16
C ASP A 48 12.68 10.35 1.60
N ASN A 49 12.49 9.04 1.82
CA ASN A 49 12.67 8.37 3.11
C ASN A 49 14.14 8.12 3.46
N ALA A 50 15.09 8.35 2.54
CA ALA A 50 16.52 8.31 2.79
C ALA A 50 17.09 9.70 3.12
N SER A 51 16.42 10.78 2.69
CA SER A 51 16.88 12.17 2.81
C SER A 51 18.24 12.41 2.13
N GLU A 52 18.42 11.81 0.96
CA GLU A 52 19.67 11.75 0.19
C GLU A 52 19.49 12.26 -1.26
N ILE A 53 18.27 12.26 -1.82
CA ILE A 53 18.04 12.62 -3.23
C ILE A 53 18.29 14.10 -3.52
N ARG A 54 18.75 14.39 -4.74
CA ARG A 54 18.93 15.74 -5.26
C ARG A 54 18.15 15.88 -6.56
N ILE A 55 16.94 16.44 -6.45
CA ILE A 55 16.05 16.75 -7.57
C ILE A 55 15.74 18.24 -7.50
N GLU A 56 15.75 18.90 -8.65
CA GLU A 56 15.41 20.32 -8.74
C GLU A 56 13.90 20.51 -8.55
N GLU A 57 13.53 21.30 -7.55
CA GLU A 57 12.14 21.67 -7.29
C GLU A 57 11.66 22.70 -8.33
N SER A 58 10.36 22.70 -8.58
CA SER A 58 9.68 23.67 -9.45
C SER A 58 8.27 23.92 -8.96
N ASP A 59 7.50 24.77 -9.65
CA ASP A 59 6.09 25.00 -9.31
C ASP A 59 5.24 23.71 -9.34
N PHE A 60 5.71 22.66 -10.03
CA PHE A 60 4.99 21.40 -10.19
C PHE A 60 5.71 20.18 -9.58
N ILE A 61 6.97 20.32 -9.13
CA ILE A 61 7.76 19.24 -8.53
C ILE A 61 8.20 19.68 -7.13
N HIS A 62 7.73 18.97 -6.12
CA HIS A 62 7.95 19.28 -4.71
C HIS A 62 8.68 18.12 -4.03
N VAL A 63 9.80 18.38 -3.36
CA VAL A 63 10.61 17.34 -2.71
C VAL A 63 10.58 17.50 -1.19
N PHE A 64 10.30 16.41 -0.49
CA PHE A 64 10.21 16.40 0.97
C PHE A 64 11.08 15.29 1.57
N TYR A 65 12.01 15.69 2.42
CA TYR A 65 12.81 14.75 3.20
C TYR A 65 12.03 14.20 4.39
N ASN A 66 12.16 12.90 4.58
CA ASN A 66 11.49 12.14 5.61
C ASN A 66 12.44 11.09 6.21
N LYS A 67 12.25 10.77 7.49
CA LYS A 67 12.90 9.59 8.07
C LYS A 67 12.33 8.33 7.41
N ASN A 68 13.07 7.23 7.41
CA ASN A 68 12.57 5.97 6.88
C ASN A 68 11.42 5.41 7.74
N SER A 69 10.20 5.83 7.44
CA SER A 69 8.94 5.35 8.02
C SER A 69 8.27 4.27 7.16
N GLY A 70 8.98 3.72 6.17
CA GLY A 70 8.46 2.80 5.17
C GLY A 70 7.52 3.47 4.16
N GLY A 71 6.93 2.67 3.27
CA GLY A 71 6.02 3.14 2.21
C GLY A 71 4.82 3.89 2.78
N SER A 72 4.13 3.30 3.76
CA SER A 72 2.91 3.88 4.35
C SER A 72 3.18 5.25 4.99
N GLY A 73 4.29 5.37 5.71
CA GLY A 73 4.70 6.64 6.31
C GLY A 73 5.15 7.68 5.27
N GLY A 74 5.79 7.24 4.19
CA GLY A 74 6.11 8.11 3.06
C GLY A 74 4.85 8.67 2.40
N PHE A 75 3.87 7.80 2.09
CA PHE A 75 2.61 8.23 1.47
C PHE A 75 1.82 9.14 2.42
N GLN A 76 1.80 8.84 3.72
CA GLN A 76 1.19 9.72 4.72
C GLN A 76 1.87 11.09 4.76
N ARG A 77 3.20 11.14 4.68
CA ARG A 77 3.94 12.41 4.63
C ARG A 77 3.57 13.20 3.38
N GLY A 78 3.55 12.56 2.22
CA GLY A 78 3.16 13.20 0.96
C GLY A 78 1.74 13.75 1.03
N LEU A 79 0.80 12.98 1.58
CA LEU A 79 -0.58 13.40 1.76
C LEU A 79 -0.71 14.60 2.71
N VAL A 80 0.12 14.69 3.75
CA VAL A 80 0.18 15.86 4.63
C VAL A 80 0.65 17.10 3.87
N GLU A 81 1.65 16.99 3.01
CA GLU A 81 2.15 18.12 2.23
C GLU A 81 1.14 18.55 1.15
N VAL A 82 0.47 17.59 0.49
CA VAL A 82 -0.66 17.86 -0.42
C VAL A 82 -1.76 18.67 0.28
N ARG A 83 -2.13 18.30 1.52
CA ARG A 83 -3.16 19.03 2.30
C ARG A 83 -2.73 20.42 2.76
N LYS A 84 -1.43 20.68 2.89
CA LYS A 84 -0.89 22.01 3.22
C LYS A 84 -0.73 22.89 1.99
N SER A 85 -0.69 22.29 0.80
CA SER A 85 -0.61 23.03 -0.46
C SER A 85 -1.81 23.95 -0.61
N LYS A 86 -1.61 25.06 -1.32
CA LYS A 86 -2.67 26.02 -1.67
C LYS A 86 -3.43 25.60 -2.93
N SER A 87 -3.04 24.51 -3.57
CA SER A 87 -3.66 24.00 -4.79
C SER A 87 -4.98 23.30 -4.50
N ASP A 88 -6.00 23.58 -5.32
CA ASP A 88 -7.31 22.95 -5.25
C ASP A 88 -7.29 21.58 -5.95
N PHE A 89 -6.67 20.58 -5.30
CA PHE A 89 -6.63 19.22 -5.81
C PHE A 89 -8.03 18.58 -5.81
N SER A 90 -8.36 17.90 -6.90
CA SER A 90 -9.55 17.05 -6.97
C SER A 90 -9.22 15.58 -6.74
N HIS A 91 -7.99 15.16 -7.01
CA HIS A 91 -7.54 13.76 -6.91
C HIS A 91 -6.12 13.65 -6.35
N VAL A 92 -5.83 12.51 -5.73
CA VAL A 92 -4.50 12.13 -5.25
C VAL A 92 -4.15 10.76 -5.82
N VAL A 93 -2.99 10.64 -6.43
CA VAL A 93 -2.42 9.38 -6.92
C VAL A 93 -1.31 8.93 -5.98
N PHE A 94 -1.36 7.69 -5.54
CA PHE A 94 -0.23 6.99 -4.92
C PHE A 94 0.46 6.15 -5.99
N MET A 95 1.78 6.29 -6.11
CA MET A 95 2.58 5.55 -7.09
C MET A 95 3.93 5.16 -6.48
N ASP A 96 4.37 3.94 -6.77
CA ASP A 96 5.71 3.46 -6.40
C ASP A 96 6.78 4.10 -7.29
N ASP A 97 8.03 4.12 -6.81
CA ASP A 97 9.14 4.73 -7.55
C ASP A 97 9.72 3.83 -8.64
N ASP A 98 9.53 2.52 -8.56
CA ASP A 98 10.12 1.50 -9.42
C ASP A 98 9.15 0.92 -10.47
N VAL A 99 7.98 1.53 -10.65
CA VAL A 99 7.10 1.21 -11.77
C VAL A 99 7.66 1.72 -13.10
N THR A 100 7.25 1.06 -14.18
CA THR A 100 7.38 1.58 -15.55
C THR A 100 5.99 1.82 -16.12
N PHE A 101 5.80 2.87 -16.92
CA PHE A 101 4.52 3.21 -17.51
C PHE A 101 4.68 3.78 -18.93
N LYS A 102 3.55 3.97 -19.62
CA LYS A 102 3.50 4.66 -20.92
C LYS A 102 3.43 6.17 -20.71
N ASP A 103 3.95 6.92 -21.67
CA ASP A 103 3.97 8.38 -21.71
C ASP A 103 2.58 9.02 -21.70
N ASP A 104 1.52 8.27 -22.02
CA ASP A 104 0.13 8.74 -21.99
C ASP A 104 -0.67 8.31 -20.74
N LEU A 105 -0.02 7.73 -19.71
CA LEU A 105 -0.70 7.22 -18.51
C LEU A 105 -1.51 8.30 -17.79
N PHE A 106 -0.95 9.49 -17.59
CA PHE A 106 -1.60 10.55 -16.82
C PHE A 106 -2.72 11.24 -17.61
N GLU A 107 -2.57 11.34 -18.94
CA GLU A 107 -3.63 11.80 -19.83
C GLU A 107 -4.80 10.83 -19.80
N ARG A 108 -4.55 9.52 -19.90
CA ARG A 108 -5.59 8.49 -19.76
C ARG A 108 -6.28 8.55 -18.42
N LEU A 109 -5.54 8.76 -17.33
CA LEU A 109 -6.14 8.94 -16.00
C LEU A 109 -7.02 10.19 -15.97
N TYR A 110 -6.55 11.33 -16.50
CA TYR A 110 -7.32 12.57 -16.55
C TYR A 110 -8.60 12.40 -17.36
N GLU A 111 -8.52 11.82 -18.56
CA GLU A 111 -9.68 11.55 -19.40
C GLU A 111 -10.64 10.57 -18.72
N THR A 112 -10.12 9.57 -18.01
CA THR A 112 -10.95 8.66 -17.21
C THR A 112 -11.74 9.43 -16.16
N ILE A 113 -11.06 10.29 -15.38
CA ILE A 113 -11.69 11.12 -14.35
C ILE A 113 -12.76 12.05 -14.96
N GLU A 114 -12.43 12.72 -16.07
CA GLU A 114 -13.32 13.67 -16.75
C GLU A 114 -14.61 13.01 -17.23
N ASN A 115 -14.51 11.75 -17.68
CA ASN A 115 -15.61 10.99 -18.26
C ASN A 115 -16.28 10.01 -17.28
N LEU A 116 -15.91 10.01 -15.99
CA LEU A 116 -16.59 9.18 -15.00
C LEU A 116 -18.09 9.55 -14.89
N PRO A 117 -18.99 8.56 -14.85
CA PRO A 117 -20.38 8.82 -14.55
C PRO A 117 -20.52 9.36 -13.11
N GLU A 118 -21.59 10.12 -12.87
CA GLU A 118 -21.77 10.88 -11.62
C GLU A 118 -21.70 10.00 -10.36
N ASP A 119 -22.25 8.79 -10.42
CA ASP A 119 -22.23 7.83 -9.32
C ASP A 119 -20.83 7.26 -9.03
N LYS A 120 -19.90 7.35 -9.98
CA LYS A 120 -18.52 6.87 -9.86
C LYS A 120 -17.50 7.96 -9.55
N LYS A 121 -17.87 9.25 -9.54
CA LYS A 121 -16.93 10.35 -9.27
C LYS A 121 -16.22 10.31 -7.92
N ASN A 122 -16.80 9.61 -6.94
CA ASN A 122 -16.20 9.42 -5.62
C ASN A 122 -15.58 8.02 -5.44
N HIS A 123 -15.38 7.27 -6.52
CA HIS A 123 -14.72 5.97 -6.49
C HIS A 123 -13.21 6.14 -6.72
N PRO A 124 -12.37 5.27 -6.13
CA PRO A 124 -10.98 5.20 -6.52
C PRO A 124 -10.85 4.69 -7.96
N ILE A 125 -9.73 4.99 -8.61
CA ILE A 125 -9.34 4.41 -9.90
C ILE A 125 -8.08 3.58 -9.66
N ALA A 126 -8.16 2.27 -9.89
CA ALA A 126 -7.04 1.36 -9.73
C ALA A 126 -6.24 1.27 -11.02
N GLY A 127 -4.92 1.42 -10.92
CA GLY A 127 -4.01 1.13 -12.01
C GLY A 127 -3.79 -0.36 -12.14
N ARG A 128 -4.05 -0.91 -13.32
CA ARG A 128 -3.76 -2.31 -13.62
C ARG A 128 -2.25 -2.56 -13.53
N MET A 129 -1.85 -3.67 -12.92
CA MET A 129 -0.46 -4.09 -12.87
C MET A 129 -0.17 -5.16 -13.92
N PHE A 130 0.78 -4.88 -14.80
CA PHE A 130 1.45 -5.86 -15.64
C PHE A 130 2.76 -6.31 -15.01
N ARG A 131 3.20 -7.51 -15.38
CA ARG A 131 4.48 -8.03 -14.92
C ARG A 131 5.65 -7.37 -15.66
N MET A 132 6.66 -6.90 -14.95
CA MET A 132 7.89 -6.39 -15.58
C MET A 132 8.69 -7.48 -16.32
N ASP A 133 8.68 -8.72 -15.84
CA ASP A 133 9.47 -9.82 -16.41
C ASP A 133 8.83 -10.43 -17.67
N ILE A 134 7.50 -10.40 -17.78
CA ILE A 134 6.74 -10.85 -18.95
C ILE A 134 5.69 -9.78 -19.30
N PRO A 135 6.08 -8.70 -20.02
CA PRO A 135 5.27 -7.47 -20.15
C PRO A 135 3.88 -7.59 -20.78
N ASN A 136 3.57 -8.68 -21.48
CA ASN A 136 2.24 -8.95 -22.02
C ASN A 136 1.29 -9.59 -21.00
N ILE A 137 1.79 -10.04 -19.85
CA ILE A 137 0.98 -10.64 -18.80
C ILE A 137 0.49 -9.58 -17.82
N GLN A 138 -0.83 -9.40 -17.78
CA GLN A 138 -1.49 -8.70 -16.68
C GLN A 138 -1.38 -9.57 -15.43
N TRP A 139 -0.87 -9.02 -14.34
CA TRP A 139 -0.91 -9.71 -13.04
C TRP A 139 -2.30 -9.55 -12.42
N THR A 140 -2.78 -8.32 -12.30
CA THR A 140 -4.09 -8.00 -11.74
C THR A 140 -4.57 -6.63 -12.22
N ALA A 141 -5.89 -6.45 -12.35
CA ALA A 141 -6.48 -5.14 -12.64
C ALA A 141 -6.87 -4.36 -11.37
N ALA A 142 -7.31 -5.07 -10.34
CA ALA A 142 -7.69 -4.58 -9.02
C ALA A 142 -7.80 -5.78 -8.07
N GLU A 143 -7.98 -5.55 -6.78
CA GLU A 143 -7.90 -6.61 -5.77
C GLU A 143 -9.07 -6.57 -4.78
N TYR A 144 -9.29 -7.70 -4.11
CA TYR A 144 -10.24 -7.85 -3.01
C TYR A 144 -9.60 -8.60 -1.84
N TRP A 145 -10.10 -8.36 -0.63
CA TRP A 145 -9.53 -8.90 0.59
C TRP A 145 -10.30 -10.13 1.07
N ASN A 146 -9.61 -11.28 1.11
CA ASN A 146 -10.17 -12.54 1.60
C ASN A 146 -9.44 -13.01 2.86
N GLY A 147 -9.52 -12.22 3.93
CA GLY A 147 -9.07 -12.66 5.26
C GLY A 147 -7.56 -12.96 5.37
N GLY A 148 -6.72 -12.27 4.60
CA GLY A 148 -5.27 -12.51 4.54
C GLY A 148 -4.82 -13.13 3.23
N GLU A 149 -5.74 -13.71 2.45
CA GLU A 149 -5.51 -14.10 1.07
C GLU A 149 -5.95 -12.94 0.16
N VAL A 150 -5.04 -12.45 -0.67
CA VAL A 150 -5.36 -11.40 -1.64
C VAL A 150 -6.03 -12.03 -2.85
N GLY A 151 -7.25 -11.61 -3.14
CA GLY A 151 -7.97 -11.95 -4.35
C GLY A 151 -7.69 -10.95 -5.46
N HIS A 152 -7.69 -11.41 -6.71
CA HIS A 152 -7.30 -10.61 -7.87
C HIS A 152 -8.42 -10.57 -8.92
N ILE A 153 -8.69 -9.39 -9.46
CA ILE A 153 -9.55 -9.19 -10.64
C ILE A 153 -8.69 -9.30 -11.90
N GLY A 154 -9.11 -10.12 -12.86
CA GLY A 154 -8.36 -10.38 -14.09
C GLY A 154 -6.97 -10.95 -13.83
N PHE A 155 -6.87 -11.98 -13.00
CA PHE A 155 -5.60 -12.53 -12.55
C PHE A 155 -4.81 -13.22 -13.68
N HIS A 156 -3.52 -12.90 -13.78
CA HIS A 156 -2.54 -13.62 -14.61
C HIS A 156 -2.96 -13.84 -16.08
N LEU A 157 -3.55 -12.82 -16.70
CA LEU A 157 -4.04 -12.91 -18.07
C LEU A 157 -2.96 -12.54 -19.08
N ASP A 158 -2.80 -13.35 -20.12
CA ASP A 158 -1.98 -12.98 -21.29
C ASP A 158 -2.76 -12.05 -22.19
N MET A 159 -2.40 -10.77 -22.17
CA MET A 159 -3.10 -9.73 -22.91
C MET A 159 -2.72 -9.70 -24.39
N SER A 160 -1.89 -10.62 -24.88
CA SER A 160 -1.72 -10.88 -26.33
C SER A 160 -2.92 -11.64 -26.92
N ILE A 161 -3.65 -12.40 -26.08
CA ILE A 161 -4.82 -13.19 -26.45
C ILE A 161 -6.06 -12.27 -26.51
N PRO A 162 -6.77 -12.17 -27.66
CA PRO A 162 -7.94 -11.28 -27.82
C PRO A 162 -9.07 -11.53 -26.81
N GLU A 163 -9.30 -12.78 -26.43
CA GLU A 163 -10.35 -13.19 -25.50
C GLU A 163 -10.16 -12.58 -24.11
N ASN A 164 -8.91 -12.32 -23.72
CA ASN A 164 -8.58 -11.68 -22.44
C ASN A 164 -8.82 -10.15 -22.44
N ARG A 165 -9.15 -9.57 -23.60
CA ARG A 165 -9.35 -8.11 -23.77
C ARG A 165 -10.82 -7.73 -24.00
N ILE A 166 -11.76 -8.68 -23.87
CA ILE A 166 -13.18 -8.45 -24.19
C ILE A 166 -13.80 -7.37 -23.29
N ASP A 167 -13.48 -7.39 -21.99
CA ASP A 167 -13.94 -6.37 -21.04
C ASP A 167 -12.82 -6.01 -20.06
N MET A 168 -11.98 -5.06 -20.46
CA MET A 168 -10.89 -4.54 -19.63
C MET A 168 -11.34 -3.46 -18.65
N ASN A 169 -12.64 -3.15 -18.58
CA ASN A 169 -13.16 -2.15 -17.65
C ASN A 169 -14.00 -2.79 -16.51
N ASN A 170 -14.19 -4.12 -16.54
CA ASN A 170 -14.91 -4.86 -15.51
C ASN A 170 -14.13 -4.92 -14.18
N SER A 171 -14.65 -4.21 -13.17
CA SER A 171 -14.12 -4.15 -11.81
C SER A 171 -14.97 -4.90 -10.79
N ASP A 172 -15.91 -5.74 -11.22
CA ASP A 172 -16.86 -6.38 -10.33
C ASP A 172 -16.16 -7.19 -9.22
N GLY A 173 -16.57 -6.91 -7.98
CA GLY A 173 -15.98 -7.52 -6.79
C GLY A 173 -14.66 -6.90 -6.32
N ALA A 174 -14.08 -5.93 -7.03
CA ALA A 174 -12.91 -5.21 -6.55
C ALA A 174 -13.24 -4.38 -5.29
N GLU A 175 -12.34 -4.40 -4.31
CA GLU A 175 -12.46 -3.64 -3.06
C GLU A 175 -11.37 -2.57 -2.92
N TYR A 176 -10.21 -2.76 -3.56
CA TYR A 176 -9.09 -1.82 -3.52
C TYR A 176 -8.17 -1.98 -4.75
N GLY A 177 -7.27 -1.01 -4.93
CA GLY A 177 -6.17 -1.08 -5.89
C GLY A 177 -4.83 -0.87 -5.18
N GLY A 178 -3.81 -1.64 -5.59
CA GLY A 178 -2.47 -1.52 -5.03
C GLY A 178 -1.82 -0.17 -5.33
N TRP A 179 -0.97 0.29 -4.41
CA TRP A 179 -0.36 1.61 -4.48
C TRP A 179 0.87 1.70 -5.39
N TRP A 180 1.17 0.65 -6.17
CA TRP A 180 2.01 0.79 -7.37
C TRP A 180 1.46 1.90 -8.27
N PHE A 181 0.12 1.99 -8.38
CA PHE A 181 -0.60 3.10 -8.99
C PHE A 181 -2.08 3.05 -8.60
N CYS A 182 -2.53 3.97 -7.74
CA CYS A 182 -3.96 4.10 -7.42
C CYS A 182 -4.35 5.55 -7.16
N CYS A 183 -5.44 5.98 -7.79
CA CYS A 183 -5.99 7.33 -7.69
C CYS A 183 -7.22 7.34 -6.77
N TYR A 184 -7.28 8.30 -5.86
CA TYR A 184 -8.42 8.52 -4.97
C TYR A 184 -8.95 9.95 -5.12
N PRO A 185 -10.27 10.17 -4.96
CA PRO A 185 -10.82 11.51 -4.83
C PRO A 185 -10.19 12.25 -3.64
N TYR A 186 -9.77 13.50 -3.83
CA TYR A 186 -9.17 14.31 -2.77
C TYR A 186 -10.13 14.50 -1.59
N SER A 187 -11.44 14.52 -1.81
CA SER A 187 -12.46 14.61 -0.76
C SER A 187 -12.35 13.49 0.28
N PHE A 188 -11.95 12.28 -0.15
CA PHE A 188 -11.65 11.14 0.73
C PHE A 188 -10.28 11.32 1.39
N CYS A 189 -9.25 11.63 0.59
CA CYS A 189 -7.88 11.79 1.05
C CYS A 189 -7.69 12.94 2.04
N ALA A 190 -8.48 14.00 1.96
CA ALA A 190 -8.41 15.14 2.87
C ALA A 190 -8.83 14.77 4.31
N LYS A 191 -9.68 13.74 4.47
CA LYS A 191 -10.28 13.35 5.76
C LYS A 191 -9.66 12.10 6.38
N ASN A 192 -8.91 11.32 5.60
CA ASN A 192 -8.46 9.99 5.99
C ASN A 192 -6.93 9.92 6.05
N ASN A 193 -6.38 9.65 7.24
CA ASN A 193 -4.96 9.35 7.39
C ASN A 193 -4.67 7.88 7.06
N ILE A 194 -3.52 7.63 6.47
CA ILE A 194 -2.97 6.30 6.27
C ILE A 194 -2.54 5.74 7.63
N LEU A 195 -2.87 4.48 7.91
CA LEU A 195 -2.46 3.82 9.15
C LEU A 195 -0.94 3.67 9.23
N PRO A 196 -0.36 3.62 10.44
CA PRO A 196 1.09 3.57 10.64
C PRO A 196 1.65 2.15 10.43
N PHE A 197 1.28 1.52 9.33
CA PHE A 197 2.06 0.43 8.77
C PHE A 197 3.45 0.94 8.38
N PHE A 198 4.40 0.01 8.22
CA PHE A 198 5.70 0.36 7.64
C PHE A 198 5.66 0.06 6.15
N ILE A 199 5.28 -1.16 5.80
CA ILE A 199 4.98 -1.63 4.45
C ILE A 199 3.77 -2.58 4.51
N HIS A 200 3.07 -2.71 3.39
CA HIS A 200 1.99 -3.66 3.09
C HIS A 200 0.72 -3.51 3.94
N CYS A 201 -0.42 -3.80 3.30
CA CYS A 201 -1.79 -3.67 3.81
C CYS A 201 -2.24 -2.24 4.10
N ASP A 202 -1.42 -1.23 3.81
CA ASP A 202 -1.81 0.17 3.81
C ASP A 202 -2.79 0.48 2.68
N ASP A 203 -2.51 -0.02 1.48
CA ASP A 203 -3.42 0.00 0.33
C ASP A 203 -4.73 -0.77 0.58
N VAL A 204 -4.63 -1.98 1.12
CA VAL A 204 -5.77 -2.82 1.53
C VAL A 204 -6.67 -2.06 2.48
N GLU A 205 -6.11 -1.53 3.57
CA GLU A 205 -6.89 -0.85 4.59
C GLU A 205 -7.54 0.42 4.06
N TYR A 206 -6.80 1.19 3.26
CA TYR A 206 -7.29 2.45 2.72
C TYR A 206 -8.44 2.23 1.73
N GLY A 207 -8.35 1.20 0.88
CA GLY A 207 -9.43 0.81 -0.03
C GLY A 207 -10.66 0.26 0.70
N LEU A 208 -10.47 -0.67 1.64
CA LEU A 208 -11.57 -1.17 2.48
C LEU A 208 -12.24 -0.05 3.30
N ARG A 209 -11.47 0.94 3.75
CA ARG A 209 -12.00 2.14 4.41
C ARG A 209 -12.76 3.05 3.44
N CYS A 210 -12.29 3.17 2.20
CA CYS A 210 -13.01 3.89 1.15
C CYS A 210 -14.37 3.25 0.88
N GLY A 211 -14.42 1.92 0.85
CA GLY A 211 -15.67 1.15 0.74
C GLY A 211 -16.40 1.38 -0.58
N LYS A 212 -15.67 1.77 -1.63
CA LYS A 212 -16.16 2.01 -2.98
C LYS A 212 -15.40 1.12 -3.95
N GLN A 213 -16.12 0.37 -4.78
CA GLN A 213 -15.52 -0.47 -5.81
C GLN A 213 -14.65 0.39 -6.74
N PRO A 214 -13.34 0.12 -6.84
CA PRO A 214 -12.47 0.86 -7.74
C PRO A 214 -12.93 0.78 -9.18
N VAL A 215 -12.82 1.88 -9.91
CA VAL A 215 -12.91 1.90 -11.36
C VAL A 215 -11.58 1.39 -11.92
N ILE A 216 -11.64 0.53 -12.93
CA ILE A 216 -10.48 0.19 -13.75
C ILE A 216 -10.75 0.71 -15.16
N ALA A 217 -9.70 1.20 -15.82
CA ALA A 217 -9.79 1.73 -17.17
C ALA A 217 -8.69 1.14 -18.05
N GLU A 218 -9.04 0.78 -19.29
CA GLU A 218 -8.08 0.42 -20.32
C GLU A 218 -6.99 1.49 -20.50
N GLY A 219 -5.74 1.06 -20.45
CA GLY A 219 -4.56 1.91 -20.59
C GLY A 219 -4.16 2.69 -19.33
N VAL A 220 -4.94 2.66 -18.24
CA VAL A 220 -4.49 3.12 -16.92
C VAL A 220 -3.77 1.95 -16.24
N GLN A 221 -2.48 1.83 -16.51
CA GLN A 221 -1.69 0.67 -16.13
C GLN A 221 -0.20 0.97 -15.94
N VAL A 222 0.44 0.13 -15.15
CA VAL A 222 1.89 0.15 -14.92
C VAL A 222 2.47 -1.26 -15.04
N TRP A 223 3.77 -1.33 -15.29
CA TRP A 223 4.55 -2.56 -15.18
C TRP A 223 5.33 -2.52 -13.88
N HIS A 224 5.18 -3.57 -13.08
CA HIS A 224 5.85 -3.68 -11.80
C HIS A 224 6.36 -5.12 -11.55
N GLU A 225 7.29 -5.26 -10.62
CA GLU A 225 7.80 -6.57 -10.21
C GLU A 225 6.76 -7.28 -9.34
N ILE A 226 6.57 -8.58 -9.53
CA ILE A 226 5.56 -9.32 -8.76
C ILE A 226 6.05 -9.60 -7.34
N PHE A 227 5.12 -9.66 -6.40
CA PHE A 227 5.40 -9.91 -4.98
C PHE A 227 6.19 -11.21 -4.72
N ALA A 228 5.96 -12.26 -5.52
CA ALA A 228 6.59 -13.57 -5.36
C ALA A 228 8.13 -13.52 -5.42
N THR A 229 8.71 -12.57 -6.16
CA THR A 229 10.17 -12.44 -6.31
C THR A 229 10.81 -11.59 -5.21
N ARG A 230 10.02 -10.91 -4.37
CA ARG A 230 10.49 -9.98 -3.32
C ARG A 230 10.48 -10.57 -1.91
N GLN A 231 10.16 -11.85 -1.74
CA GLN A 231 9.99 -12.44 -0.41
C GLN A 231 11.27 -12.43 0.42
N THR A 232 11.18 -11.83 1.61
CA THR A 232 12.23 -11.87 2.63
C THR A 232 11.59 -12.13 3.99
N PRO A 233 12.32 -12.66 4.98
CA PRO A 233 11.74 -12.92 6.29
C PRO A 233 11.14 -11.70 6.99
N VAL A 234 11.68 -10.50 6.72
CA VAL A 234 11.11 -9.24 7.24
C VAL A 234 9.78 -8.89 6.58
N ILE A 235 9.61 -9.18 5.29
CA ILE A 235 8.34 -9.04 4.58
C ILE A 235 7.32 -10.00 5.18
N SER A 236 7.68 -11.28 5.38
CA SER A 236 6.80 -12.26 6.02
C SER A 236 6.33 -11.81 7.41
N TYR A 237 7.18 -11.13 8.19
CA TYR A 237 6.76 -10.53 9.47
C TYR A 237 5.66 -9.47 9.29
N TYR A 238 5.79 -8.58 8.30
CA TYR A 238 4.78 -7.54 8.05
C TYR A 238 3.50 -8.13 7.47
N ASP A 239 3.59 -9.04 6.50
CA ASP A 239 2.42 -9.69 5.90
C ASP A 239 1.60 -10.41 6.97
N TRP A 240 2.26 -11.15 7.84
CA TRP A 240 1.62 -11.79 8.99
C TRP A 240 0.99 -10.77 9.93
N ARG A 241 1.78 -9.84 10.45
CA ARG A 241 1.27 -8.91 11.47
C ARG A 241 0.13 -8.06 10.92
N ASN A 242 0.30 -7.51 9.73
CA ASN A 242 -0.61 -6.52 9.17
C ASN A 242 -1.92 -7.16 8.70
N SER A 243 -1.88 -8.33 8.03
CA SER A 243 -3.10 -9.04 7.64
C SER A 243 -4.02 -9.34 8.83
N ARG A 244 -3.47 -9.70 10.00
CA ARG A 244 -4.27 -9.93 11.22
C ARG A 244 -4.84 -8.63 11.80
N ILE A 245 -4.12 -7.51 11.66
CA ILE A 245 -4.65 -6.19 12.01
C ILE A 245 -5.87 -5.87 11.12
N ILE A 246 -5.76 -6.08 9.80
CA ILE A 246 -6.88 -5.87 8.87
C ILE A 246 -8.04 -6.80 9.21
N ASN A 247 -7.78 -8.09 9.40
CA ASN A 247 -8.82 -9.06 9.70
C ASN A 247 -9.59 -8.70 10.98
N ALA A 248 -8.89 -8.29 12.03
CA ALA A 248 -9.50 -7.83 13.26
C ALA A 248 -10.30 -6.53 13.07
N MET A 249 -9.85 -5.61 12.22
CA MET A 249 -10.56 -4.35 11.95
C MET A 249 -11.84 -4.52 11.13
N TYR A 250 -11.82 -5.45 10.17
CA TYR A 250 -12.88 -5.57 9.16
C TYR A 250 -13.76 -6.81 9.32
N GLY A 251 -13.57 -7.60 10.38
CA GLY A 251 -14.46 -8.72 10.71
C GLY A 251 -14.13 -10.02 9.98
N TYR A 252 -12.88 -10.20 9.55
CA TYR A 252 -12.37 -11.46 9.00
C TYR A 252 -11.67 -12.33 10.05
N ASP A 253 -11.69 -11.93 11.32
CA ASP A 253 -11.17 -12.76 12.41
C ASP A 253 -12.02 -14.02 12.58
N ALA A 254 -11.40 -15.19 12.43
CA ALA A 254 -12.05 -16.49 12.58
C ALA A 254 -12.10 -16.97 14.05
N GLY A 255 -11.62 -16.14 14.99
CA GLY A 255 -11.56 -16.45 16.41
C GLY A 255 -10.28 -17.18 16.84
N TYR A 256 -10.08 -17.23 18.16
CA TYR A 256 -8.83 -17.69 18.79
C TYR A 256 -8.39 -19.09 18.34
N GLU A 257 -9.29 -20.08 18.32
CA GLU A 257 -8.90 -21.47 18.03
C GLU A 257 -8.41 -21.63 16.59
N ALA A 258 -9.08 -20.98 15.64
CA ALA A 258 -8.70 -21.00 14.23
C ALA A 258 -7.35 -20.29 14.00
N GLU A 259 -7.18 -19.10 14.58
CA GLU A 259 -5.93 -18.34 14.40
C GLU A 259 -4.76 -18.97 15.13
N TYR A 260 -4.97 -19.54 16.33
CA TYR A 260 -3.95 -20.28 17.05
C TYR A 260 -3.49 -21.50 16.26
N LYS A 261 -4.43 -22.29 15.71
CA LYS A 261 -4.11 -23.45 14.89
C LYS A 261 -3.31 -23.05 13.66
N ARG A 262 -3.80 -22.07 12.88
CA ARG A 262 -3.13 -21.56 11.68
C ARG A 262 -1.70 -21.13 12.00
N TRP A 263 -1.54 -20.20 12.94
CA TRP A 263 -0.22 -19.71 13.36
C TRP A 263 0.69 -20.84 13.85
N LYS A 264 0.16 -21.80 14.60
CA LYS A 264 0.94 -22.95 15.09
C LYS A 264 1.39 -23.86 13.96
N ASP A 265 0.54 -24.12 12.98
CA ASP A 265 0.87 -24.94 11.81
C ASP A 265 1.99 -24.28 11.00
N ASP A 266 1.86 -22.98 10.71
CA ASP A 266 2.84 -22.24 9.90
C ASP A 266 4.23 -22.15 10.57
N ILE A 267 4.31 -21.87 11.88
CA ILE A 267 5.61 -21.93 12.59
C ILE A 267 6.16 -23.35 12.68
N THR A 268 5.30 -24.38 12.66
CA THR A 268 5.75 -25.79 12.66
C THR A 268 6.34 -26.17 11.31
N GLU A 269 5.74 -25.72 10.22
CA GLU A 269 6.25 -25.94 8.87
C GLU A 269 7.65 -25.35 8.71
N PHE A 270 7.86 -24.08 9.09
CA PHE A 270 9.20 -23.47 9.09
C PHE A 270 10.19 -24.25 9.97
N HIS A 271 9.74 -24.73 11.13
CA HIS A 271 10.60 -25.52 12.02
C HIS A 271 11.05 -26.85 11.42
N ILE A 272 10.13 -27.60 10.79
CA ILE A 272 10.42 -28.87 10.12
C ILE A 272 11.38 -28.66 8.95
N ASN A 273 11.21 -27.55 8.22
CA ASN A 273 12.07 -27.19 7.09
C ASN A 273 13.43 -26.57 7.52
N HIS A 274 13.72 -26.55 8.83
CA HIS A 274 14.92 -25.93 9.41
C HIS A 274 15.07 -24.42 9.11
N ASP A 275 13.98 -23.76 8.71
CA ASP A 275 13.92 -22.31 8.48
C ASP A 275 13.57 -21.58 9.78
N TYR A 276 14.50 -21.67 10.72
CA TYR A 276 14.32 -21.09 12.06
C TYR A 276 14.21 -19.56 12.05
N TYR A 277 14.67 -18.91 10.98
CA TYR A 277 14.59 -17.47 10.87
C TYR A 277 13.17 -17.02 10.48
N ASN A 278 12.54 -17.63 9.48
CA ASN A 278 11.13 -17.35 9.19
C ASN A 278 10.21 -17.78 10.34
N GLU A 279 10.49 -18.90 11.01
CA GLU A 279 9.80 -19.28 12.26
C GLU A 279 9.88 -18.14 13.29
N TYR A 280 11.07 -17.58 13.52
CA TYR A 280 11.28 -16.47 14.45
C TYR A 280 10.50 -15.21 14.06
N MET A 281 10.48 -14.88 12.76
CA MET A 281 9.79 -13.70 12.23
C MET A 281 8.27 -13.81 12.41
N LEU A 282 7.67 -14.97 12.13
CA LEU A 282 6.25 -15.22 12.39
C LEU A 282 5.90 -15.15 13.88
N ILE A 283 6.74 -15.72 14.75
CA ILE A 283 6.55 -15.61 16.20
C ILE A 283 6.59 -14.14 16.64
N CYS A 284 7.51 -13.33 16.10
CA CYS A 284 7.60 -11.91 16.38
C CYS A 284 6.39 -11.13 15.84
N ALA A 285 5.90 -11.47 14.66
CA ALA A 285 4.72 -10.85 14.05
C ALA A 285 3.48 -11.04 14.94
N MET A 286 3.22 -12.29 15.35
CA MET A 286 2.13 -12.62 16.26
C MET A 286 2.30 -11.96 17.64
N ARG A 287 3.52 -11.97 18.20
CA ARG A 287 3.82 -11.29 19.48
C ARG A 287 3.43 -9.82 19.45
N ASP A 288 3.73 -9.15 18.34
CA ASP A 288 3.56 -7.72 18.14
C ASP A 288 2.10 -7.36 17.80
N PHE A 289 1.42 -8.17 16.98
CA PHE A 289 -0.05 -8.10 16.84
C PHE A 289 -0.74 -8.19 18.21
N MET A 290 -0.32 -9.15 19.04
CA MET A 290 -0.86 -9.33 20.40
C MET A 290 -0.54 -8.16 21.36
N LYS A 291 0.25 -7.14 20.98
CA LYS A 291 0.39 -5.90 21.78
C LYS A 291 -0.82 -4.97 21.62
N GLY A 292 -1.63 -5.15 20.57
CA GLY A 292 -2.90 -4.44 20.35
C GLY A 292 -2.76 -3.07 19.69
N ALA A 293 -3.92 -2.48 19.34
CA ALA A 293 -4.03 -1.28 18.52
C ALA A 293 -3.27 -0.07 19.08
N ARG A 294 -3.26 0.12 20.41
CA ARG A 294 -2.52 1.23 21.03
C ARG A 294 -1.03 1.16 20.73
N TRP A 295 -0.41 -0.01 20.83
CA TRP A 295 1.00 -0.16 20.50
C TRP A 295 1.24 0.09 19.02
N PHE A 296 0.41 -0.51 18.15
CA PHE A 296 0.49 -0.32 16.70
C PHE A 296 0.42 1.16 16.30
N CYS A 297 -0.47 1.95 16.91
CA CYS A 297 -0.63 3.36 16.56
C CYS A 297 0.50 4.29 17.07
N HIS A 298 1.35 3.81 18.00
CA HIS A 298 2.36 4.64 18.66
C HIS A 298 3.79 4.12 18.50
N VAL A 299 3.97 2.96 17.86
CA VAL A 299 5.30 2.41 17.62
C VAL A 299 6.05 3.34 16.65
N ASN A 300 7.30 3.66 16.98
CA ASN A 300 8.18 4.32 16.03
C ASN A 300 8.56 3.28 14.94
N SER A 301 7.92 3.39 13.78
CA SER A 301 8.03 2.41 12.71
C SER A 301 9.46 2.30 12.16
N ALA A 302 10.17 3.42 12.02
CA ALA A 302 11.58 3.47 11.60
C ALA A 302 12.51 2.71 12.55
N PHE A 303 12.40 2.99 13.84
CA PHE A 303 13.19 2.30 14.87
C PHE A 303 12.83 0.82 14.92
N TRP A 304 11.53 0.49 14.87
CA TRP A 304 11.08 -0.89 14.97
C TRP A 304 11.49 -1.72 13.76
N HIS A 305 11.41 -1.14 12.54
CA HIS A 305 11.94 -1.77 11.34
C HIS A 305 13.43 -2.07 11.48
N LYS A 306 14.24 -1.09 11.89
CA LYS A 306 15.67 -1.31 12.15
C LYS A 306 15.91 -2.36 13.24
N HIS A 307 15.02 -2.51 14.22
CA HIS A 307 15.14 -3.53 15.24
C HIS A 307 14.85 -4.93 14.70
N ILE A 308 13.74 -5.11 13.97
CA ILE A 308 13.29 -6.41 13.46
C ILE A 308 14.12 -6.90 12.26
N SER A 309 14.70 -5.97 11.49
CA SER A 309 15.57 -6.28 10.36
C SER A 309 17.00 -6.65 10.78
N LYS A 310 17.36 -6.57 12.06
CA LYS A 310 18.68 -7.02 12.53
C LYS A 310 18.75 -8.54 12.48
N GLU A 311 19.90 -9.06 12.05
CA GLU A 311 20.15 -10.48 12.14
C GLU A 311 20.16 -10.93 13.61
N HIS A 312 19.27 -11.87 13.93
CA HIS A 312 19.17 -12.46 15.25
C HIS A 312 19.90 -13.80 15.30
N LYS A 313 20.91 -13.89 16.18
CA LYS A 313 21.62 -15.16 16.43
C LYS A 313 20.82 -16.09 17.34
N ASN A 314 21.09 -17.40 17.21
CA ASN A 314 20.52 -18.47 18.03
C ASN A 314 18.97 -18.50 18.00
N VAL A 315 18.38 -18.20 16.84
CA VAL A 315 16.91 -18.16 16.67
C VAL A 315 16.26 -19.49 16.99
N GLU A 316 16.87 -20.63 16.63
CA GLU A 316 16.34 -21.96 16.96
C GLU A 316 16.06 -22.14 18.47
N ILE A 317 17.03 -21.74 19.32
CA ILE A 317 16.88 -21.82 20.77
C ILE A 317 15.84 -20.81 21.25
N LYS A 318 15.87 -19.59 20.73
CA LYS A 318 14.91 -18.54 21.10
C LYS A 318 13.48 -18.94 20.78
N ASN A 319 13.24 -19.55 19.62
CA ASN A 319 11.93 -19.96 19.14
C ASN A 319 11.27 -20.90 20.15
N LYS A 320 12.02 -21.90 20.67
CA LYS A 320 11.54 -22.86 21.69
C LYS A 320 10.87 -22.17 22.87
N PHE A 321 11.39 -21.04 23.34
CA PHE A 321 10.78 -20.31 24.45
C PHE A 321 9.74 -19.28 23.99
N LEU A 322 10.04 -18.55 22.91
CA LEU A 322 9.28 -17.39 22.49
C LEU A 322 7.88 -17.77 21.99
N TRP A 323 7.74 -18.86 21.21
CA TRP A 323 6.42 -19.25 20.72
C TRP A 323 5.48 -19.65 21.87
N ARG A 324 6.00 -20.32 22.91
CA ARG A 324 5.22 -20.71 24.09
C ARG A 324 4.73 -19.49 24.87
N TYR A 325 5.58 -18.48 25.01
CA TYR A 325 5.20 -17.19 25.60
C TYR A 325 4.09 -16.51 24.79
N VAL A 326 4.21 -16.47 23.46
CA VAL A 326 3.19 -15.87 22.59
C VAL A 326 1.88 -16.66 22.64
N ALA A 327 1.93 -17.99 22.64
CA ALA A 327 0.77 -18.86 22.80
C ALA A 327 -0.01 -18.59 24.09
N LEU A 328 0.71 -18.46 25.23
CA LEU A 328 0.09 -18.07 26.50
C LEU A 328 -0.56 -16.69 26.40
N LYS A 329 0.13 -15.72 25.78
CA LYS A 329 -0.41 -14.38 25.59
C LYS A 329 -1.68 -14.39 24.72
N MET A 330 -1.72 -15.18 23.65
CA MET A 330 -2.92 -15.39 22.83
C MET A 330 -4.06 -15.92 23.70
N LYS A 331 -3.86 -17.05 24.39
CA LYS A 331 -4.88 -17.69 25.22
C LYS A 331 -5.56 -16.73 26.21
N PHE A 332 -4.82 -15.80 26.82
CA PHE A 332 -5.38 -14.89 27.83
C PHE A 332 -5.85 -13.55 27.29
N ARG A 333 -5.38 -13.10 26.11
CA ARG A 333 -5.59 -11.72 25.66
C ARG A 333 -6.23 -11.59 24.28
N TYR A 334 -6.47 -12.68 23.55
CA TYR A 334 -6.91 -12.65 22.16
C TYR A 334 -8.13 -11.74 21.95
N THR A 335 -9.24 -12.02 22.63
CA THR A 335 -10.48 -11.23 22.51
C THR A 335 -10.27 -9.76 22.82
N SER A 336 -9.49 -9.43 23.86
CA SER A 336 -9.19 -8.02 24.17
C SER A 336 -8.34 -7.34 23.10
N VAL A 337 -7.47 -8.08 22.40
CA VAL A 337 -6.66 -7.55 21.30
C VAL A 337 -7.52 -7.31 20.07
N ILE A 338 -8.37 -8.26 19.69
CA ILE A 338 -9.33 -8.11 18.58
C ILE A 338 -10.22 -6.88 18.81
N ASN A 339 -10.88 -6.81 19.97
CA ASN A 339 -11.72 -5.68 20.35
C ASN A 339 -10.96 -4.33 20.34
N SER A 340 -9.63 -4.34 20.49
CA SER A 340 -8.82 -3.11 20.41
C SER A 340 -8.65 -2.62 18.97
N TYR A 341 -8.53 -3.53 18.01
CA TYR A 341 -8.39 -3.23 16.59
C TYR A 341 -9.76 -2.88 15.97
N GLU A 342 -10.83 -3.57 16.32
CA GLU A 342 -12.20 -3.19 15.92
C GLU A 342 -12.52 -1.73 16.29
N LYS A 343 -12.11 -1.30 17.50
CA LYS A 343 -12.26 0.09 17.95
C LYS A 343 -11.40 1.09 17.19
N LEU A 344 -10.29 0.66 16.58
CA LEU A 344 -9.44 1.53 15.76
C LEU A 344 -10.16 1.97 14.49
N ARG A 345 -10.93 1.07 13.87
CA ARG A 345 -11.75 1.37 12.69
C ARG A 345 -12.68 2.55 12.92
N GLY A 346 -13.31 2.63 14.10
CA GLY A 346 -14.25 3.71 14.45
C GLY A 346 -13.62 5.07 14.85
N LYS A 347 -12.27 5.19 14.91
CA LYS A 347 -11.59 6.39 15.45
C LYS A 347 -10.76 7.19 14.44
N ASN A 348 -10.62 6.72 13.21
CA ASN A 348 -9.70 7.32 12.23
C ASN A 348 -10.25 8.52 11.45
N GLU A 349 -11.33 9.14 11.93
CA GLU A 349 -11.77 10.46 11.47
C GLU A 349 -10.78 11.54 11.97
N ALA A 350 -9.79 11.84 11.13
CA ALA A 350 -8.87 12.98 11.14
C ALA A 350 -8.03 13.36 12.39
N THR A 351 -8.23 12.82 13.60
CA THR A 351 -7.76 13.54 14.82
C THR A 351 -6.79 12.86 15.80
N ASN A 352 -6.29 11.63 15.62
CA ASN A 352 -5.46 11.01 16.69
C ASN A 352 -4.24 10.16 16.31
N ILE A 353 -3.83 10.08 15.04
CA ILE A 353 -2.59 9.38 14.70
C ILE A 353 -1.43 10.39 14.78
N ARG A 354 -0.63 10.31 15.85
CA ARG A 354 0.62 11.07 15.94
C ARG A 354 1.57 10.57 14.86
N ILE A 355 1.82 11.41 13.86
CA ILE A 355 2.85 11.21 12.86
C ILE A 355 4.20 11.33 13.57
N PRO A 356 5.08 10.31 13.53
CA PRO A 356 6.46 10.49 13.95
C PRO A 356 7.13 11.44 12.95
N GLY A 357 7.52 12.62 13.40
CA GLY A 357 8.43 13.49 12.65
C GLY A 357 9.87 12.99 12.69
#